data_AF-A0AA40VZP3-F1
#
_entry.id   AF-A0AA40VZP3-F1
#
_cell.length_a   1.000
_cell.length_b   1.000
_cell.length_c   1.000
_cell.angle_alpha   90.00
_cell.angle_beta   90.00
_cell.angle_gamma   90.00
#
_symmetry.space_group_name_H-M   'P 1'
#
loop_
_entity.id
_entity.type
_entity.pdbx_description
1 polymer ?
#
loop_
_entity_poly.entity_id
_entity_poly.type
_entity_poly.pdbx_seq_one_letter_code
_entity_poly.pdbx_strand_id
1 'polypeptide(L)'
;MDCNSEKAVFERQVATSTLLMSPALQTDERALSDAHRKGSNDYHSVQREPATGKKVLMRDALEKCEISFGPSAGVSCRIGFVAPATAPDRAIRGLAIRHVQGLFTLVTTPPDAYAEAGQQRFLPAAFVHVWSWYGPNNWGSAQLQAWTAKTRGWPLHANINTADGYVRAEMRRCASMQWFWFLEWNKALRVAGIIAPFGPIAIKEMRFLGDFDPTARLCITEEIPLAPEADVLFTDRIPDSFI
;
A
#
# COMPACT_ATOMS: atom_id res chain seq x y z
N MET A 1 20.32 2.49 -15.83
CA MET A 1 19.87 2.70 -14.44
C MET A 1 19.71 1.34 -13.80
N ASP A 2 20.46 1.04 -12.75
CA ASP A 2 20.40 -0.26 -12.08
C ASP A 2 19.01 -0.48 -11.46
N CYS A 3 18.39 -1.62 -11.77
CA CYS A 3 17.08 -2.01 -11.24
C CYS A 3 17.01 -1.95 -9.69
N ASN A 4 18.14 -2.23 -9.03
CA ASN A 4 18.27 -2.18 -7.57
C ASN A 4 18.13 -0.76 -7.00
N SER A 5 18.53 0.27 -7.75
CA SER A 5 18.45 1.66 -7.30
C SER A 5 17.00 2.13 -7.19
N GLU A 6 16.13 1.74 -8.12
CA GLU A 6 14.73 2.16 -8.12
C GLU A 6 13.94 1.50 -6.97
N LYS A 7 14.12 0.19 -6.76
CA LYS A 7 13.50 -0.52 -5.64
C LYS A 7 13.88 0.11 -4.30
N ALA A 8 15.18 0.38 -4.09
CA ALA A 8 15.67 0.99 -2.86
C ALA A 8 15.07 2.38 -2.63
N VAL A 9 14.83 3.16 -3.69
CA VAL A 9 14.14 4.46 -3.60
C VAL A 9 12.68 4.28 -3.17
N PHE A 10 11.95 3.32 -3.74
CA PHE A 10 10.56 3.05 -3.35
C PHE A 10 10.46 2.55 -1.92
N GLU A 11 11.31 1.61 -1.51
CA GLU A 11 11.39 1.11 -0.14
C GLU A 11 11.62 2.24 0.86
N ARG A 12 12.59 3.12 0.58
CA ARG A 12 12.87 4.26 1.45
C ARG A 12 11.66 5.18 1.60
N GLN A 13 11.02 5.55 0.49
CA GLN A 13 9.88 6.48 0.51
C GLN A 13 8.67 5.88 1.23
N VAL A 14 8.31 4.63 0.91
CA VAL A 14 7.18 3.94 1.52
C VAL A 14 7.46 3.66 2.98
N ALA A 15 8.61 3.07 3.32
CA ALA A 15 8.91 2.70 4.70
C ALA A 15 8.95 3.92 5.62
N THR A 16 9.53 5.04 5.18
CA THR A 16 9.64 6.24 6.04
C THR A 16 8.32 6.96 6.19
N SER A 17 7.56 7.18 5.11
CA SER A 17 6.24 7.81 5.20
C SER A 17 5.27 6.97 6.04
N THR A 18 5.20 5.66 5.81
CA THR A 18 4.30 4.77 6.55
C THR A 18 4.71 4.62 8.02
N LEU A 19 6.01 4.60 8.33
CA LEU A 19 6.46 4.54 9.72
C LEU A 19 6.13 5.84 10.47
N LEU A 20 6.34 7.01 9.85
CA LEU A 20 5.99 8.31 10.44
C LEU A 20 4.47 8.49 10.66
N MET A 21 3.64 7.76 9.91
CA MET A 21 2.18 7.77 10.04
C MET A 21 1.65 6.56 10.84
N SER A 22 2.54 5.73 11.40
CA SER A 22 2.12 4.50 12.06
C SER A 22 1.41 4.80 13.39
N PRO A 23 0.27 4.17 13.67
CA PRO A 23 -0.36 4.26 15.00
C PRO A 23 0.55 3.66 16.09
N ALA A 24 1.47 2.77 15.72
CA ALA A 24 2.37 2.12 16.67
C ALA A 24 3.37 3.09 17.32
N LEU A 25 3.59 4.28 16.76
CA LEU A 25 4.46 5.31 17.36
C LEU A 25 4.03 5.74 18.76
N GLN A 26 2.74 5.55 19.10
CA GLN A 26 2.20 5.89 20.42
C GLN A 26 2.53 4.85 21.49
N THR A 27 2.85 3.62 21.08
CA THR A 27 2.95 2.47 21.99
C THR A 27 4.29 1.73 21.91
N ASP A 28 5.05 1.92 20.83
CA ASP A 28 6.29 1.20 20.54
C ASP A 28 7.47 2.18 20.43
N GLU A 29 8.31 2.21 21.47
CA GLU A 29 9.50 3.08 21.54
C GLU A 29 10.52 2.77 20.43
N ARG A 30 10.62 1.51 19.99
CA ARG A 30 11.56 1.13 18.92
C ARG A 30 11.09 1.72 17.60
N ALA A 31 9.79 1.60 17.31
CA ALA A 31 9.22 2.20 16.11
C ALA A 31 9.34 3.73 16.12
N LEU A 32 9.13 4.38 17.28
CA LEU A 32 9.35 5.81 17.44
C LEU A 32 10.81 6.20 17.17
N SER A 33 11.77 5.47 17.74
CA SER A 33 13.19 5.70 17.50
C SER A 33 13.56 5.54 16.03
N ASP A 34 13.08 4.49 15.38
CA ASP A 34 13.31 4.26 13.95
C ASP A 34 12.63 5.32 13.07
N ALA A 35 11.44 5.79 13.44
CA ALA A 35 10.74 6.86 12.75
C ALA A 35 11.53 8.16 12.80
N HIS A 36 12.03 8.55 13.98
CA HIS A 36 12.88 9.73 14.14
C HIS A 36 14.19 9.60 13.34
N ARG A 37 14.84 8.44 13.42
CA ARG A 37 16.08 8.16 12.68
C ARG A 37 15.85 8.24 11.18
N LYS A 38 14.80 7.60 10.65
CA LYS A 38 14.49 7.65 9.21
C LYS A 38 14.04 9.04 8.76
N GLY A 39 13.12 9.67 9.49
CA GLY A 39 12.61 11.00 9.18
C GLY A 39 13.69 12.09 9.14
N SER A 40 14.77 11.92 9.90
CA SER A 40 15.91 12.85 9.94
C SER A 40 16.99 12.58 8.89
N ASN A 41 16.99 11.39 8.26
CA ASN A 41 18.01 10.98 7.29
C ASN A 41 17.47 10.82 5.86
N ASP A 42 16.14 10.70 5.71
CA ASP A 42 15.48 10.55 4.43
C ASP A 42 14.88 11.86 3.95
N TYR A 43 14.78 11.97 2.63
CA TYR A 43 14.31 13.17 1.94
C TYR A 43 13.00 12.92 1.21
N HIS A 44 12.14 13.93 1.20
CA HIS A 44 10.95 13.94 0.37
C HIS A 44 11.32 13.81 -1.11
N SER A 45 10.47 13.12 -1.87
CA SER A 45 10.73 12.77 -3.26
C SER A 45 10.67 13.97 -4.20
N VAL A 46 9.73 14.89 -3.93
CA VAL A 46 9.41 16.03 -4.79
C VAL A 46 9.63 17.39 -4.10
N GLN A 47 9.40 17.49 -2.79
CA GLN A 47 9.40 18.76 -2.08
C GLN A 47 10.82 19.29 -1.90
N ARG A 48 11.00 20.56 -2.23
CA ARG A 48 12.27 21.29 -2.13
C ARG A 48 12.09 22.55 -1.32
N GLU A 49 13.12 22.92 -0.58
CA GLU A 49 13.18 24.18 0.15
C GLU A 49 13.18 25.34 -0.84
N PRO A 50 12.25 26.31 -0.75
CA PRO A 50 12.15 27.40 -1.73
C PRO A 50 13.41 28.26 -1.84
N ALA A 51 14.11 28.48 -0.72
CA ALA A 51 15.28 29.34 -0.68
C ALA A 51 16.54 28.67 -1.27
N THR A 52 16.70 27.35 -1.13
CA THR A 52 17.95 26.65 -1.47
C THR A 52 17.81 25.63 -2.60
N GLY A 53 16.59 25.22 -2.95
CA GLY A 53 16.33 24.13 -3.89
C GLY A 53 16.70 22.73 -3.38
N LYS A 54 17.22 22.61 -2.16
CA LYS A 54 17.57 21.32 -1.54
C LYS A 54 16.31 20.52 -1.22
N LYS A 55 16.41 19.19 -1.24
CA LYS A 55 15.29 18.33 -0.85
C LYS A 55 14.97 18.54 0.62
N VAL A 56 13.68 18.56 0.94
CA VAL A 56 13.19 18.66 2.33
C VAL A 56 13.32 17.29 3.00
N LEU A 57 13.66 17.26 4.29
CA LEU A 57 13.68 16.03 5.08
C LEU A 57 12.25 15.50 5.27
N MET A 58 12.08 14.18 5.35
CA MET A 58 10.75 13.57 5.49
C MET A 58 10.01 14.06 6.75
N ARG A 59 10.72 14.28 7.86
CA ARG A 59 10.11 14.80 9.10
C ARG A 59 9.54 16.22 8.98
N ASP A 60 10.09 17.02 8.05
CA ASP A 60 9.75 18.43 7.84
C ASP A 60 8.83 18.61 6.62
N ALA A 61 8.56 17.52 5.90
CA ALA A 61 7.76 17.52 4.69
C ALA A 61 6.27 17.51 5.01
N LEU A 62 5.51 18.34 4.30
CA LEU A 62 4.09 18.58 4.53
C LEU A 62 3.37 18.71 3.20
N GLU A 63 2.24 18.03 3.07
CA GLU A 63 1.32 18.17 1.96
C GLU A 63 0.33 19.30 2.27
N LYS A 64 0.19 20.24 1.33
CA LYS A 64 -0.72 21.37 1.46
C LYS A 64 -1.81 21.28 0.40
N CYS A 65 -3.06 21.23 0.82
CA CYS A 65 -4.22 21.32 -0.05
C CYS A 65 -4.97 22.60 0.26
N GLU A 66 -5.44 23.29 -0.77
CA GLU A 66 -6.17 24.53 -0.59
C GLU A 66 -7.40 24.55 -1.47
N ILE A 67 -8.54 24.85 -0.86
CA ILE A 67 -9.83 24.96 -1.52
C ILE A 67 -10.26 26.41 -1.40
N SER A 68 -10.45 27.04 -2.56
CA SER A 68 -10.93 28.42 -2.66
C SER A 68 -12.32 28.44 -3.27
N PHE A 69 -13.25 29.13 -2.61
CA PHE A 69 -14.60 29.40 -3.07
C PHE A 69 -14.74 30.91 -3.33
N GLY A 70 -15.21 31.29 -4.52
CA GLY A 70 -15.71 32.65 -4.78
C GLY A 70 -15.46 33.22 -6.17
N PRO A 71 -16.04 34.40 -6.47
CA PRO A 71 -17.02 35.11 -5.64
C PRO A 71 -18.46 34.80 -6.09
N SER A 72 -19.25 34.14 -5.24
CA SER A 72 -20.70 34.24 -5.31
C SER A 72 -21.14 35.25 -4.25
N ALA A 73 -21.84 36.31 -4.67
CA ALA A 73 -22.36 37.39 -3.80
C ALA A 73 -21.31 38.17 -2.97
N GLY A 74 -20.08 38.31 -3.46
CA GLY A 74 -19.06 39.14 -2.80
C GLY A 74 -18.35 38.51 -1.60
N VAL A 75 -18.61 37.23 -1.32
CA VAL A 75 -17.88 36.46 -0.32
C VAL A 75 -16.85 35.57 -1.01
N SER A 76 -15.61 35.61 -0.51
CA SER A 76 -14.57 34.63 -0.83
C SER A 76 -14.20 33.85 0.43
N CYS A 77 -14.02 32.53 0.29
CA CYS A 77 -13.60 31.64 1.35
C CYS A 77 -12.40 30.83 0.87
N ARG A 78 -11.35 30.73 1.69
CA ARG A 78 -10.15 29.94 1.41
C ARG A 78 -9.91 29.02 2.60
N ILE A 79 -9.90 27.72 2.35
CA ILE A 79 -9.68 26.68 3.36
C ILE A 79 -8.37 25.98 3.00
N GLY A 80 -7.41 25.98 3.92
CA GLY A 80 -6.14 25.29 3.79
C GLY A 80 -6.06 24.06 4.68
N PHE A 81 -5.62 22.94 4.12
CA PHE A 81 -5.33 21.70 4.81
C PHE A 81 -3.84 21.43 4.77
N VAL A 82 -3.29 20.95 5.88
CA VAL A 82 -1.90 20.53 5.99
C VAL A 82 -1.89 19.11 6.52
N ALA A 83 -1.22 18.20 5.81
CA ALA A 83 -1.09 16.81 6.20
C ALA A 83 0.40 16.40 6.21
N PRO A 84 0.77 15.35 6.96
CA PRO A 84 2.09 14.74 6.86
C PRO A 84 2.40 14.27 5.42
N ALA A 85 3.68 14.25 5.07
CA ALA A 85 4.11 13.74 3.77
C ALA A 85 3.76 12.26 3.56
N THR A 86 3.17 11.95 2.40
CA THR A 86 2.80 10.59 2.02
C THR A 86 3.77 10.04 0.96
N ALA A 87 3.88 8.72 0.84
CA ALA A 87 4.63 8.15 -0.27
C ALA A 87 3.92 8.46 -1.61
N PRO A 88 4.68 8.80 -2.67
CA PRO A 88 4.08 9.03 -3.97
C PRO A 88 3.47 7.73 -4.52
N ASP A 89 2.36 7.86 -5.25
CA ASP A 89 1.64 6.74 -5.89
C ASP A 89 2.58 5.75 -6.60
N ARG A 90 3.53 6.27 -7.39
CA ARG A 90 4.53 5.47 -8.10
C ARG A 90 5.34 4.56 -7.17
N ALA A 91 5.71 5.05 -5.98
CA ALA A 91 6.48 4.26 -5.02
C ALA A 91 5.62 3.20 -4.33
N ILE A 92 4.38 3.55 -3.95
CA ILE A 92 3.41 2.61 -3.37
C ILE A 92 3.15 1.46 -4.35
N ARG A 93 2.73 1.78 -5.57
CA ARG A 93 2.45 0.79 -6.61
C ARG A 93 3.69 0.00 -6.99
N GLY A 94 4.80 0.69 -7.21
CA GLY A 94 6.07 0.10 -7.65
C GLY A 94 6.67 -0.86 -6.62
N LEU A 95 6.54 -0.56 -5.32
CA LEU A 95 6.97 -1.46 -4.25
C LEU A 95 6.02 -2.63 -4.07
N ALA A 96 4.70 -2.37 -4.07
CA ALA A 96 3.69 -3.42 -3.95
C ALA A 96 3.84 -4.48 -5.03
N ILE A 97 4.00 -4.06 -6.30
CA ILE A 97 4.21 -4.98 -7.43
C ILE A 97 5.44 -5.86 -7.19
N ARG A 98 6.57 -5.29 -6.76
CA ARG A 98 7.81 -6.04 -6.52
C ARG A 98 7.67 -7.04 -5.37
N HIS A 99 7.01 -6.65 -4.28
CA HIS A 99 6.71 -7.58 -3.19
C HIS A 99 5.81 -8.72 -3.66
N VAL A 100 4.71 -8.41 -4.35
CA VAL A 100 3.79 -9.42 -4.90
C VAL A 100 4.50 -10.37 -5.87
N GLN A 101 5.39 -9.86 -6.73
CA GLN A 101 6.19 -10.71 -7.62
C GLN A 101 7.11 -11.66 -6.83
N GLY A 102 7.78 -11.15 -5.79
CA GLY A 102 8.62 -11.97 -4.91
C GLY A 102 7.81 -13.05 -4.20
N LEU A 103 6.68 -12.67 -3.58
CA LEU A 103 5.79 -13.59 -2.88
C LEU A 103 5.19 -14.64 -3.82
N PHE A 104 4.72 -14.23 -4.99
CA PHE A 104 4.21 -15.15 -6.00
C PHE A 104 5.27 -16.16 -6.41
N THR A 105 6.49 -15.70 -6.66
CA THR A 105 7.61 -16.59 -7.05
C THR A 105 7.87 -17.60 -5.94
N LEU A 106 7.87 -17.18 -4.68
CA LEU A 106 8.06 -18.06 -3.52
C LEU A 106 6.92 -19.10 -3.35
N VAL A 107 5.68 -18.68 -3.60
CA VAL A 107 4.52 -19.56 -3.41
C VAL A 107 4.37 -20.56 -4.55
N THR A 108 4.79 -20.19 -5.75
CA THR A 108 4.49 -20.96 -6.96
C THR A 108 5.67 -21.77 -7.49
N THR A 109 6.89 -21.48 -7.04
CA THR A 109 8.11 -22.22 -7.40
C THR A 109 8.27 -23.42 -6.45
N PRO A 110 8.32 -24.65 -6.97
CA PRO A 110 8.64 -25.83 -6.17
C PRO A 110 9.99 -25.69 -5.42
N PRO A 111 10.14 -26.26 -4.20
CA PRO A 111 11.37 -26.12 -3.42
C PRO A 111 12.65 -26.60 -4.14
N ASP A 112 12.54 -27.66 -4.93
CA ASP A 112 13.61 -28.23 -5.76
C ASP A 112 14.01 -27.33 -6.93
N ALA A 113 13.10 -26.47 -7.40
CA ALA A 113 13.32 -25.56 -8.52
C ALA A 113 13.99 -24.22 -8.15
N TYR A 114 14.26 -23.94 -6.86
CA TYR A 114 14.88 -22.68 -6.45
C TYR A 114 16.35 -22.53 -6.88
N ALA A 115 17.09 -23.64 -6.87
CA ALA A 115 18.53 -23.64 -7.15
C ALA A 115 18.86 -23.51 -8.63
N GLU A 116 17.91 -23.84 -9.52
CA GLU A 116 18.13 -23.88 -10.95
C GLU A 116 17.60 -22.61 -11.64
N ALA A 117 18.55 -21.83 -12.18
CA ALA A 117 18.23 -20.64 -12.95
C ALA A 117 17.34 -21.01 -14.17
N GLY A 118 16.16 -20.39 -14.26
CA GLY A 118 15.18 -20.65 -15.33
C GLY A 118 14.01 -21.56 -14.92
N GLN A 119 14.10 -22.27 -13.79
CA GLN A 119 12.96 -23.05 -13.26
C GLN A 119 12.07 -22.23 -12.31
N GLN A 120 12.56 -21.08 -11.87
CA GLN A 120 11.82 -20.13 -11.03
C GLN A 120 10.64 -19.52 -11.81
N ARG A 121 9.46 -19.51 -11.17
CA ARG A 121 8.24 -18.96 -11.77
C ARG A 121 8.10 -17.47 -11.50
N PHE A 122 8.72 -16.66 -12.36
CA PHE A 122 8.61 -15.21 -12.26
C PHE A 122 7.26 -14.68 -12.75
N LEU A 123 6.70 -13.75 -11.98
CA LEU A 123 5.47 -13.06 -12.34
C LEU A 123 5.77 -11.79 -13.16
N PRO A 124 5.26 -11.64 -14.39
CA PRO A 124 5.35 -10.38 -15.12
C PRO A 124 4.65 -9.24 -14.38
N ALA A 125 5.30 -8.08 -14.26
CA ALA A 125 4.74 -6.91 -13.58
C ALA A 125 3.39 -6.47 -14.20
N ALA A 126 3.21 -6.63 -15.51
CA ALA A 126 1.98 -6.31 -16.23
C ALA A 126 0.76 -7.15 -15.78
N PHE A 127 0.97 -8.25 -15.07
CA PHE A 127 -0.12 -9.09 -14.56
C PHE A 127 -0.57 -8.66 -13.17
N VAL A 128 0.19 -7.81 -12.48
CA VAL A 128 -0.14 -7.30 -11.14
C VAL A 128 -0.91 -6.00 -11.27
N HIS A 129 -2.15 -6.01 -10.80
CA HIS A 129 -3.01 -4.82 -10.80
C HIS A 129 -3.20 -4.35 -9.36
N VAL A 130 -2.65 -3.18 -9.03
CA VAL A 130 -2.92 -2.50 -7.76
C VAL A 130 -4.23 -1.76 -7.90
N TRP A 131 -5.23 -2.10 -7.09
CA TRP A 131 -6.53 -1.44 -7.14
C TRP A 131 -6.55 -0.17 -6.31
N SER A 132 -6.18 -0.27 -5.03
CA SER A 132 -6.21 0.86 -4.10
C SER A 132 -5.28 0.64 -2.91
N TRP A 133 -5.10 1.68 -2.10
CA TRP A 133 -4.43 1.64 -0.81
C TRP A 133 -5.18 2.46 0.23
N TYR A 134 -5.06 2.06 1.49
CA TYR A 134 -5.88 2.56 2.59
C TYR A 134 -5.00 2.88 3.81
N GLY A 135 -5.14 4.10 4.32
CA GLY A 135 -4.62 4.47 5.63
C GLY A 135 -5.47 3.86 6.76
N PRO A 136 -5.01 3.89 8.02
CA PRO A 136 -5.64 3.19 9.14
C PRO A 136 -7.08 3.64 9.39
N ASN A 137 -7.33 4.94 9.21
CA ASN A 137 -8.65 5.54 9.35
C ASN A 137 -9.64 5.12 8.26
N ASN A 138 -9.22 4.40 7.23
CA ASN A 138 -10.09 3.98 6.12
C ASN A 138 -10.05 2.47 5.86
N TRP A 139 -9.60 1.68 6.83
CA TRP A 139 -9.62 0.21 6.74
C TRP A 139 -11.04 -0.39 6.76
N GLY A 140 -12.02 0.37 7.22
CA GLY A 140 -13.44 0.00 7.19
C GLY A 140 -14.14 0.36 5.89
N SER A 141 -13.42 0.88 4.88
CA SER A 141 -14.04 1.28 3.61
C SER A 141 -14.86 0.14 2.99
N ALA A 142 -16.07 0.46 2.51
CA ALA A 142 -16.98 -0.52 1.94
C ALA A 142 -16.33 -1.30 0.79
N GLN A 143 -15.48 -0.63 0.01
CA GLN A 143 -14.70 -1.23 -1.07
C GLN A 143 -13.74 -2.33 -0.55
N LEU A 144 -12.92 -2.00 0.45
CA LEU A 144 -11.98 -2.96 1.04
C LEU A 144 -12.72 -4.14 1.69
N GLN A 145 -13.80 -3.85 2.43
CA GLN A 145 -14.62 -4.87 3.08
C GLN A 145 -15.29 -5.80 2.08
N ALA A 146 -15.82 -5.27 0.97
CA ALA A 146 -16.42 -6.06 -0.09
C ALA A 146 -15.41 -6.99 -0.79
N TRP A 147 -14.19 -6.50 -1.04
CA TRP A 147 -13.12 -7.35 -1.60
C TRP A 147 -12.71 -8.45 -0.63
N THR A 148 -12.49 -8.13 0.64
CA THR A 148 -12.18 -9.10 1.69
C THR A 148 -13.28 -10.15 1.82
N ALA A 149 -14.56 -9.74 1.84
CA ALA A 149 -15.68 -10.66 1.93
C ALA A 149 -15.75 -11.61 0.72
N LYS A 150 -15.59 -11.09 -0.50
CA LYS A 150 -15.67 -11.89 -1.74
C LYS A 150 -14.51 -12.89 -1.89
N THR A 151 -13.35 -12.57 -1.33
CA THR A 151 -12.15 -13.41 -1.42
C THR A 151 -11.93 -14.31 -0.21
N ARG A 152 -12.69 -14.13 0.88
CA ARG A 152 -12.57 -14.93 2.11
C ARG A 152 -12.66 -16.43 1.87
N GLY A 153 -13.53 -16.87 0.96
CA GLY A 153 -13.70 -18.28 0.62
C GLY A 153 -12.62 -18.85 -0.29
N TRP A 154 -11.69 -18.02 -0.78
CA TRP A 154 -10.63 -18.47 -1.68
C TRP A 154 -9.50 -19.15 -0.88
N PRO A 155 -8.94 -20.26 -1.40
CA PRO A 155 -7.75 -20.89 -0.86
C PRO A 155 -6.64 -19.89 -0.56
N LEU A 156 -6.15 -19.93 0.68
CA LEU A 156 -5.04 -19.12 1.17
C LEU A 156 -3.71 -19.82 0.82
N HIS A 157 -2.79 -19.06 0.22
CA HIS A 157 -1.53 -19.60 -0.29
C HIS A 157 -0.30 -18.86 0.26
N ALA A 158 -0.45 -17.63 0.72
CA ALA A 158 0.57 -16.93 1.49
C ALA A 158 -0.09 -16.16 2.62
N ASN A 159 0.51 -16.22 3.80
CA ASN A 159 0.13 -15.48 4.98
C ASN A 159 1.40 -15.18 5.75
N ILE A 160 1.91 -13.98 5.55
CA ILE A 160 3.22 -13.56 6.01
C ILE A 160 2.99 -12.52 7.07
N ASN A 161 3.62 -12.73 8.21
CA ASN A 161 3.67 -11.78 9.30
C ASN A 161 5.13 -11.69 9.75
N THR A 162 5.79 -10.59 9.43
CA THR A 162 7.20 -10.37 9.74
C THR A 162 7.42 -9.02 10.39
N ALA A 163 8.61 -8.87 10.99
CA ALA A 163 9.01 -7.68 11.74
C ALA A 163 7.91 -7.30 12.76
N ASP A 164 7.51 -8.23 13.63
CA ASP A 164 6.52 -7.98 14.70
C ASP A 164 5.19 -7.36 14.22
N GLY A 165 4.73 -7.76 13.04
CA GLY A 165 3.50 -7.27 12.43
C GLY A 165 3.62 -5.94 11.70
N TYR A 166 4.83 -5.40 11.52
CA TYR A 166 5.05 -4.20 10.70
C TYR A 166 5.04 -4.52 9.20
N VAL A 167 5.21 -5.77 8.79
CA VAL A 167 4.98 -6.18 7.41
C VAL A 167 4.08 -7.40 7.41
N ARG A 168 2.91 -7.25 6.79
CA ARG A 168 1.97 -8.36 6.60
C ARG A 168 1.66 -8.52 5.13
N ALA A 169 1.45 -9.77 4.70
CA ALA A 169 0.98 -10.05 3.35
C ALA A 169 0.06 -11.24 3.34
N GLU A 170 -0.99 -11.18 2.52
CA GLU A 170 -1.88 -12.29 2.27
C GLU A 170 -2.04 -12.51 0.76
N MET A 171 -2.03 -13.77 0.31
CA MET A 171 -2.34 -14.13 -1.08
C MET A 171 -3.33 -15.28 -1.13
N ARG A 172 -4.46 -15.06 -1.80
CA ARG A 172 -5.50 -16.06 -2.05
C ARG A 172 -5.68 -16.31 -3.54
N ARG A 173 -6.08 -17.52 -3.91
CA ARG A 173 -6.27 -17.92 -5.31
C ARG A 173 -7.63 -18.57 -5.52
N CYS A 174 -8.44 -18.06 -6.46
CA CYS A 174 -9.68 -18.72 -6.87
C CYS A 174 -9.50 -19.66 -8.06
N ALA A 175 -8.60 -19.33 -8.97
CA ALA A 175 -8.34 -20.10 -10.19
C ALA A 175 -6.91 -19.92 -10.67
N SER A 176 -6.49 -20.70 -11.66
CA SER A 176 -5.20 -20.55 -12.33
C SER A 176 -5.01 -19.12 -12.81
N MET A 177 -4.00 -18.43 -12.26
CA MET A 177 -3.67 -17.02 -12.55
C MET A 177 -4.75 -15.99 -12.20
N GLN A 178 -5.62 -16.29 -11.24
CA GLN A 178 -6.51 -15.31 -10.60
C GLN A 178 -6.24 -15.31 -9.10
N TRP A 179 -5.42 -14.35 -8.68
CA TRP A 179 -5.03 -14.18 -7.30
C TRP A 179 -5.52 -12.86 -6.79
N PHE A 180 -5.85 -12.85 -5.52
CA PHE A 180 -6.07 -11.66 -4.74
C PHE A 180 -4.97 -11.55 -3.70
N TRP A 181 -4.50 -10.33 -3.47
CA TRP A 181 -3.42 -10.10 -2.53
C TRP A 181 -3.65 -8.83 -1.73
N PHE A 182 -3.09 -8.85 -0.52
CA PHE A 182 -2.98 -7.71 0.35
C PHE A 182 -1.56 -7.58 0.88
N LEU A 183 -1.12 -6.34 1.05
CA LEU A 183 0.10 -5.98 1.75
C LEU A 183 -0.24 -4.95 2.81
N GLU A 184 0.39 -5.06 3.98
CA GLU A 184 0.39 -4.01 4.99
C GLU A 184 1.82 -3.61 5.32
N TRP A 185 2.05 -2.30 5.39
CA TRP A 185 3.31 -1.71 5.82
C TRP A 185 3.11 -0.83 7.05
N ASN A 186 3.95 -1.09 8.05
CA ASN A 186 4.08 -0.41 9.31
C ASN A 186 2.76 -0.15 10.04
N LYS A 187 1.76 -1.04 9.90
CA LYS A 187 0.41 -0.87 10.46
C LYS A 187 -0.26 0.44 10.02
N ALA A 188 0.22 1.04 8.93
CA ALA A 188 -0.13 2.39 8.47
C ALA A 188 -0.74 2.38 7.07
N LEU A 189 -0.32 1.47 6.20
CA LEU A 189 -0.78 1.45 4.81
C LEU A 189 -1.10 0.04 4.39
N ARG A 190 -2.35 -0.19 4.01
CA ARG A 190 -2.79 -1.41 3.32
C ARG A 190 -2.82 -1.16 1.83
N VAL A 191 -2.33 -2.11 1.05
CA VAL A 191 -2.40 -2.09 -0.42
C VAL A 191 -3.07 -3.36 -0.89
N ALA A 192 -4.03 -3.21 -1.78
CA ALA A 192 -4.85 -4.31 -2.27
C ALA A 192 -4.75 -4.42 -3.79
N GLY A 193 -4.83 -5.65 -4.30
CA GLY A 193 -4.90 -5.85 -5.72
C GLY A 193 -5.08 -7.30 -6.13
N ILE A 194 -4.89 -7.52 -7.43
CA ILE A 194 -5.03 -8.83 -8.04
C ILE A 194 -3.85 -9.17 -8.94
N ILE A 195 -3.71 -10.46 -9.23
CA ILE A 195 -2.90 -10.97 -10.33
C ILE A 195 -3.86 -11.53 -11.36
N ALA A 196 -3.86 -10.96 -12.56
CA ALA A 196 -4.74 -11.37 -13.65
C ALA A 196 -4.13 -11.01 -15.04
N PRO A 197 -3.55 -11.99 -15.76
CA PRO A 197 -2.90 -11.77 -17.05
C PRO A 197 -3.80 -11.17 -18.13
N PHE A 198 -5.05 -11.64 -18.18
CA PHE A 198 -6.05 -11.21 -19.17
C PHE A 198 -7.01 -10.16 -18.58
N GLY A 199 -6.59 -9.50 -17.50
CA GLY A 199 -7.42 -8.61 -16.72
C GLY A 199 -8.44 -9.36 -15.85
N PRO A 200 -9.19 -8.62 -15.02
CA PRO A 200 -10.14 -9.18 -14.06
C PRO A 200 -11.35 -9.87 -14.72
N ILE A 201 -11.24 -11.13 -15.13
CA ILE A 201 -12.37 -11.88 -15.72
C ILE A 201 -13.42 -12.20 -14.64
N ALA A 202 -13.01 -12.70 -13.47
CA ALA A 202 -13.91 -12.97 -12.34
C ALA A 202 -14.36 -11.70 -11.57
N ILE A 203 -13.94 -10.52 -12.02
CA ILE A 203 -13.93 -9.30 -11.21
C ILE A 203 -14.33 -8.07 -12.05
N LYS A 204 -15.19 -8.23 -13.05
CA LYS A 204 -15.88 -7.10 -13.69
C LYS A 204 -16.74 -6.32 -12.67
N GLU A 205 -17.29 -7.01 -11.68
CA GLU A 205 -18.15 -6.43 -10.63
C GLU A 205 -17.38 -5.61 -9.57
N MET A 206 -16.11 -5.93 -9.27
CA MET A 206 -15.41 -5.24 -8.18
C MET A 206 -14.74 -3.92 -8.60
N ARG A 207 -14.64 -3.64 -9.91
CA ARG A 207 -14.19 -2.33 -10.42
C ARG A 207 -15.20 -1.20 -10.11
N PHE A 208 -16.45 -1.54 -9.81
CA PHE A 208 -17.55 -0.58 -9.62
C PHE A 208 -17.85 -0.26 -8.14
N LEU A 209 -17.01 -0.68 -7.19
CA LEU A 209 -17.27 -0.46 -5.75
C LEU A 209 -16.77 0.92 -5.25
N GLY A 210 -16.94 1.96 -6.06
CA GLY A 210 -16.64 3.35 -5.73
C GLY A 210 -16.48 4.16 -7.00
N ASP A 211 -17.31 5.19 -7.18
CA ASP A 211 -17.21 6.14 -8.29
C ASP A 211 -15.88 6.92 -8.18
N PHE A 212 -14.81 6.35 -8.73
CA PHE A 212 -13.60 7.11 -9.01
C PHE A 212 -13.88 7.95 -10.24
N ASP A 213 -14.20 9.23 -10.07
CA ASP A 213 -14.20 10.19 -11.15
C ASP A 213 -12.73 10.57 -11.45
N PRO A 214 -12.14 10.11 -12.58
CA PRO A 214 -10.76 10.43 -12.93
C PRO A 214 -10.56 11.92 -13.27
N THR A 215 -11.65 12.68 -13.42
CA THR A 215 -11.64 14.12 -13.67
C THR A 215 -11.74 14.96 -12.40
N ALA A 216 -12.13 14.34 -11.28
CA ALA A 216 -12.19 15.02 -10.00
C ALA A 216 -10.78 15.37 -9.52
N ARG A 217 -10.48 16.68 -9.43
CA ARG A 217 -9.23 17.19 -8.85
C ARG A 217 -9.12 16.95 -7.35
N LEU A 218 -10.25 16.60 -6.71
CA LEU A 218 -10.37 16.34 -5.29
C LEU A 218 -11.37 15.21 -5.09
N CYS A 219 -10.93 14.13 -4.44
CA CYS A 219 -11.81 13.06 -3.98
C CYS A 219 -11.87 13.15 -2.45
N ILE A 220 -13.01 13.59 -1.93
CA ILE A 220 -13.29 13.56 -0.49
C ILE A 220 -14.08 12.28 -0.25
N THR A 221 -13.45 11.31 0.41
CA THR A 221 -14.11 10.09 0.85
C THR A 221 -14.32 10.13 2.35
N GLU A 222 -15.43 9.60 2.81
CA GLU A 222 -15.61 9.32 4.24
C GLU A 222 -14.54 8.32 4.70
N GLU A 223 -13.80 8.68 5.75
CA GLU A 223 -12.86 7.79 6.40
C GLU A 223 -13.62 6.90 7.38
N ILE A 224 -13.68 5.59 7.08
CA ILE A 224 -14.35 4.62 7.94
C ILE A 224 -13.27 3.82 8.70
N PRO A 225 -13.00 4.12 9.98
CA PRO A 225 -12.03 3.36 10.76
C PRO A 225 -12.57 1.94 11.00
N LEU A 226 -11.66 0.97 11.04
CA LEU A 226 -11.99 -0.41 11.40
C LEU A 226 -11.55 -0.68 12.84
N ALA A 227 -12.46 -1.16 13.68
CA ALA A 227 -12.10 -1.59 15.03
C ALA A 227 -11.12 -2.78 14.95
N PRO A 228 -10.10 -2.88 15.83
CA PRO A 228 -9.11 -3.96 15.79
C PRO A 228 -9.73 -5.36 15.81
N GLU A 229 -10.80 -5.57 16.57
CA GLU A 229 -11.53 -6.83 16.67
C GLU A 229 -12.33 -7.18 15.41
N ALA A 230 -12.65 -6.18 14.58
CA ALA A 230 -13.34 -6.36 13.30
C ALA A 230 -12.34 -6.62 12.15
N ASP A 231 -11.04 -6.50 12.41
CA ASP A 231 -9.99 -6.69 11.42
C ASP A 231 -9.71 -8.17 11.15
N VAL A 232 -10.53 -8.74 10.27
CA VAL A 232 -10.46 -10.14 9.83
C VAL A 232 -9.68 -10.32 8.53
N LEU A 233 -8.96 -9.28 8.08
CA LEU A 233 -8.31 -9.27 6.78
C LEU A 233 -7.15 -10.26 6.70
N PHE A 234 -6.45 -10.45 7.81
CA PHE A 234 -5.36 -11.39 7.93
C PHE A 234 -5.82 -12.51 8.86
N THR A 235 -6.14 -13.67 8.28
CA THR A 235 -6.58 -14.82 9.08
C THR A 235 -5.39 -15.51 9.71
N ASP A 236 -5.46 -15.89 10.98
CA ASP A 236 -4.40 -16.68 11.60
C ASP A 236 -4.42 -18.11 11.05
N ARG A 237 -3.33 -18.49 10.38
CA ARG A 237 -2.89 -19.83 9.94
C ARG A 237 -3.19 -20.23 8.48
N ILE A 238 -2.11 -20.64 7.82
CA ILE A 238 -2.12 -21.65 6.76
C ILE A 238 -1.76 -22.97 7.45
N PRO A 239 -2.48 -24.09 7.23
CA PRO A 239 -2.07 -25.40 7.73
C PRO A 239 -0.69 -25.85 7.20
N ASP A 240 -0.36 -25.42 5.98
CA ASP A 240 0.86 -25.74 5.24
C ASP A 240 1.63 -24.45 4.83
N SER A 241 2.06 -23.62 5.80
CA SER A 241 2.92 -22.46 5.47
C SER A 241 4.33 -22.92 5.04
N PHE A 242 4.86 -22.30 3.99
CA PHE A 242 6.27 -22.45 3.56
C PHE A 242 7.28 -21.74 4.49
N ILE A 243 6.86 -21.41 5.72
CA ILE A 243 7.67 -20.84 6.79
C ILE A 243 7.37 -21.64 8.05
#